data_AF-A0A8S0QH51-F1
#
_entry.id   AF-A0A8S0QH51-F1
#
_cell.length_a   1.000
_cell.length_b   1.000
_cell.length_c   1.000
_cell.angle_alpha   90.00
_cell.angle_beta   90.00
_cell.angle_gamma   90.00
#
_symmetry.space_group_name_H-M   'P 1'
#
loop_
_entity.id
_entity.type
_entity.pdbx_description
1 polymer ?
#
loop_
_entity_poly.entity_id
_entity_poly.type
_entity_poly.pdbx_seq_one_letter_code
_entity_poly.pdbx_strand_id
1 'polypeptide(L)'
;TALQVTLFPGHGICIGFTNHHTIGDANTIIRFVRAWATVTKFGGDSQLLEGQLLPFYDRTSIADPEGLDSIYWELMKKCRPVDSPPLKFNLDSNRVLATFVMTKDDVEKLKNYVFRKLPKTNYVSSFT
;
A
#
# COMPACT_ATOMS: atom_id res chain seq x y z
N THR A 1 -6.56 -11.45 -7.28
CA THR A 1 -6.98 -10.78 -6.04
C THR A 1 -8.06 -11.61 -5.37
N ALA A 2 -8.09 -11.68 -4.05
CA ALA A 2 -9.09 -12.39 -3.27
C ALA A 2 -9.48 -11.56 -2.02
N LEU A 3 -10.73 -11.70 -1.60
CA LEU A 3 -11.32 -11.06 -0.41
C LEU A 3 -11.82 -12.15 0.53
N GLN A 4 -11.52 -12.02 1.81
CA GLN A 4 -12.07 -12.87 2.86
C GLN A 4 -12.73 -12.00 3.93
N VAL A 5 -13.97 -12.32 4.29
CA VAL A 5 -14.69 -11.68 5.40
C VAL A 5 -14.90 -12.73 6.48
N THR A 6 -14.38 -12.46 7.68
CA THR A 6 -14.43 -13.38 8.83
C THR A 6 -15.18 -12.73 9.97
N LEU A 7 -16.30 -13.32 10.39
CA LEU A 7 -17.06 -12.91 11.56
C LEU A 7 -16.46 -13.51 12.83
N PHE A 8 -16.29 -12.68 13.86
CA PHE A 8 -15.95 -13.07 15.22
C PHE A 8 -17.18 -12.78 16.10
N PRO A 9 -18.02 -13.81 16.41
CA PRO A 9 -19.27 -13.61 17.14
C PRO A 9 -19.05 -12.84 18.45
N GLY A 10 -19.86 -11.80 18.67
CA GLY A 10 -19.77 -10.92 19.85
C GLY A 10 -18.60 -9.93 19.85
N HIS A 11 -17.70 -9.93 18.85
CA HIS A 11 -16.49 -9.09 18.83
C HIS A 11 -16.38 -8.18 17.60
N GLY A 12 -16.73 -8.67 16.41
CA GLY A 12 -16.67 -7.88 15.18
C GLY A 12 -16.39 -8.68 13.92
N ILE A 13 -15.92 -8.00 12.88
CA ILE A 13 -15.62 -8.58 11.57
C ILE A 13 -14.17 -8.21 11.19
N CYS A 14 -13.43 -9.18 10.65
CA CYS A 14 -12.14 -8.95 10.00
C CYS A 14 -12.31 -9.08 8.48
N ILE A 15 -11.70 -8.17 7.73
CA ILE A 15 -11.71 -8.17 6.27
C ILE A 15 -10.27 -8.29 5.78
N GLY A 16 -9.93 -9.42 5.17
CA GLY A 16 -8.61 -9.72 4.61
C GLY A 16 -8.60 -9.55 3.09
N PHE A 17 -7.52 -8.95 2.57
CA PHE A 17 -7.29 -8.78 1.14
C PHE A 17 -5.97 -9.44 0.72
N THR A 18 -6.00 -10.14 -0.41
CA THR A 18 -4.81 -10.64 -1.08
C THR A 18 -4.82 -10.14 -2.52
N ASN A 19 -3.81 -9.37 -2.91
CA ASN A 19 -3.69 -8.83 -4.27
C ASN A 19 -2.34 -9.18 -4.89
N HIS A 20 -2.31 -9.28 -6.22
CA HIS A 20 -1.05 -9.33 -6.94
C HIS A 20 -0.48 -7.92 -7.01
N HIS A 21 0.81 -7.74 -6.68
CA HIS A 21 1.39 -6.40 -6.56
C HIS A 21 1.44 -5.64 -7.90
N THR A 22 1.42 -6.34 -9.04
CA THR A 22 1.36 -5.69 -10.37
C THR A 22 0.03 -5.00 -10.67
N ILE A 23 -1.02 -5.26 -9.88
CA ILE A 23 -2.32 -4.62 -10.05
C ILE A 23 -2.30 -3.16 -9.57
N GLY A 24 -1.43 -2.84 -8.61
CA GLY A 24 -1.32 -1.47 -8.10
C GLY A 24 -0.41 -1.35 -6.88
N ASP A 25 -0.05 -0.11 -6.58
CA ASP A 25 0.69 0.27 -5.38
C ASP A 25 -0.23 0.33 -4.13
N ALA A 26 0.36 0.59 -2.97
CA ALA A 26 -0.39 0.70 -1.72
C ALA A 26 -1.49 1.77 -1.77
N ASN A 27 -1.23 2.89 -2.45
CA ASN A 27 -2.20 3.98 -2.61
C ASN A 27 -3.43 3.53 -3.40
N THR A 28 -3.21 2.84 -4.53
CA THR A 28 -4.26 2.26 -5.37
C THR A 28 -5.15 1.31 -4.57
N ILE A 29 -4.55 0.40 -3.80
CA ILE A 29 -5.30 -0.58 -2.99
C ILE A 29 -6.08 0.11 -1.86
N ILE A 30 -5.46 1.05 -1.13
CA ILE A 30 -6.14 1.81 -0.07
C ILE A 30 -7.31 2.63 -0.63
N ARG A 31 -7.14 3.28 -1.79
CA ARG A 31 -8.21 4.01 -2.47
C ARG A 31 -9.36 3.11 -2.87
N PHE A 32 -9.08 1.93 -3.40
CA PHE A 32 -10.10 0.94 -3.70
C PHE A 32 -10.90 0.54 -2.45
N VAL A 33 -10.22 0.23 -1.33
CA VAL A 33 -10.90 -0.12 -0.06
C VAL A 33 -11.75 1.04 0.45
N ARG A 34 -11.26 2.28 0.36
CA ARG A 34 -12.02 3.49 0.71
C ARG A 34 -13.25 3.68 -0.17
N ALA A 35 -13.10 3.57 -1.49
CA ALA A 35 -14.22 3.67 -2.42
C ALA A 35 -15.29 2.60 -2.15
N TRP A 36 -14.87 1.34 -1.93
CA TRP A 36 -15.77 0.25 -1.58
C TRP A 36 -16.52 0.51 -0.27
N ALA A 37 -15.83 0.99 0.76
CA ALA A 37 -16.44 1.34 2.04
C ALA A 37 -17.46 2.49 1.89
N THR A 38 -17.13 3.53 1.11
CA THR A 38 -18.04 4.66 0.84
C THR A 38 -19.31 4.18 0.13
N VAL A 39 -19.18 3.46 -0.98
CA VAL A 39 -20.32 2.93 -1.73
C VAL A 39 -21.20 2.04 -0.85
N THR A 40 -20.58 1.17 -0.05
CA THR A 40 -21.32 0.27 0.86
C THR A 40 -22.06 1.06 1.94
N LYS A 41 -21.42 2.08 2.53
CA LYS A 41 -22.01 2.91 3.59
C LYS A 41 -23.25 3.66 3.11
N PHE A 42 -23.31 4.04 1.84
CA PHE A 42 -24.40 4.82 1.26
C PHE A 42 -25.32 4.00 0.36
N GLY A 43 -25.44 2.69 0.58
CA GLY A 43 -26.46 1.87 -0.07
C GLY A 43 -26.24 1.63 -1.56
N GLY A 44 -24.99 1.71 -2.03
CA GLY A 44 -24.63 1.48 -3.44
C GLY A 44 -24.56 2.75 -4.29
N ASP A 45 -24.79 3.94 -3.72
CA ASP A 45 -24.71 5.19 -4.47
C ASP A 45 -23.25 5.56 -4.79
N SER A 46 -22.84 5.30 -6.03
CA SER A 46 -21.52 5.64 -6.55
C SER A 46 -21.33 7.12 -6.86
N GLN A 47 -22.39 7.94 -6.85
CA GLN A 47 -22.30 9.39 -7.09
C GLN A 47 -21.59 10.13 -5.94
N LEU A 48 -21.46 9.48 -4.79
CA LEU A 48 -20.78 10.00 -3.59
C LEU A 48 -19.27 9.74 -3.60
N LEU A 49 -18.74 9.11 -4.65
CA LEU A 49 -17.29 8.97 -4.82
C LEU A 49 -16.71 10.31 -5.25
N GLU A 50 -16.01 10.97 -4.32
CA GLU A 50 -15.18 12.13 -4.64
C GLU A 50 -14.16 11.76 -5.72
N GLY A 51 -13.83 12.71 -6.61
CA GLY A 51 -12.88 12.48 -7.71
C GLY A 51 -11.52 11.95 -7.27
N GLN A 52 -11.10 12.21 -6.01
CA GLN A 52 -9.85 11.68 -5.45
C GLN A 52 -9.88 10.16 -5.21
N LEU A 53 -11.05 9.54 -5.09
CA LEU A 53 -11.20 8.09 -4.94
C LEU A 53 -11.33 7.38 -6.29
N LEU A 54 -11.63 8.12 -7.36
CA LEU A 54 -11.72 7.56 -8.70
C LEU A 54 -10.33 7.24 -9.25
N PRO A 55 -10.16 6.05 -9.86
CA PRO A 55 -8.91 5.70 -10.51
C PRO A 55 -8.72 6.53 -11.79
N PHE A 56 -7.47 6.85 -12.08
CA PHE A 56 -7.05 7.43 -13.35
C PHE A 56 -6.24 6.38 -14.11
N TYR A 57 -6.75 5.95 -15.27
CA TYR A 57 -6.21 4.81 -16.01
C TYR A 57 -5.42 5.19 -17.27
N ASP A 58 -5.49 6.44 -17.70
CA ASP A 58 -4.77 6.87 -18.88
C ASP A 58 -3.27 6.87 -18.62
N ARG A 59 -2.57 5.89 -19.20
CA ARG A 59 -1.13 5.72 -19.03
C ARG A 59 -0.33 6.67 -19.92
N THR A 60 -0.95 7.30 -20.91
CA THR A 60 -0.26 8.25 -21.80
C THR A 60 0.14 9.54 -21.08
N SER A 61 -0.42 9.80 -19.90
CA SER A 61 -0.01 10.89 -19.04
C SER A 61 1.42 10.74 -18.49
N ILE A 62 1.96 9.51 -18.50
CA ILE A 62 3.32 9.23 -18.06
C ILE A 62 4.21 9.30 -19.30
N ALA A 63 5.00 10.36 -19.38
CA ALA A 63 5.96 10.50 -20.48
C ALA A 63 7.04 9.41 -20.38
N ASP A 64 7.22 8.66 -21.46
CA ASP A 64 8.32 7.70 -21.63
C ASP A 64 9.14 8.04 -22.88
N PRO A 65 9.86 9.18 -22.89
CA PRO A 65 10.60 9.64 -24.06
C PRO A 65 11.76 8.70 -24.43
N GLU A 66 12.25 7.92 -23.47
CA GLU A 66 13.37 6.99 -23.64
C GLU A 66 12.92 5.55 -23.93
N GLY A 67 11.61 5.29 -23.95
CA GLY A 67 11.05 3.95 -24.23
C GLY A 67 11.44 2.91 -23.18
N LEU A 68 11.65 3.34 -21.92
CA LEU A 68 12.11 2.49 -20.83
C LEU A 68 11.16 1.32 -20.59
N ASP A 69 9.84 1.52 -20.72
CA ASP A 69 8.86 0.44 -20.52
C ASP A 69 9.15 -0.74 -21.46
N SER A 70 9.41 -0.44 -22.74
CA SER A 70 9.74 -1.46 -23.74
C SER A 70 11.08 -2.13 -23.44
N ILE A 71 12.10 -1.37 -23.04
CA ILE A 71 13.43 -1.89 -22.71
C ILE A 71 13.35 -2.88 -21.53
N TYR A 72 12.68 -2.49 -20.45
CA TYR A 72 12.51 -3.35 -19.27
C TYR A 72 11.61 -4.55 -19.57
N TRP A 73 10.59 -4.40 -20.42
CA TRP A 73 9.75 -5.51 -20.84
C TRP A 73 10.53 -6.58 -21.61
N GLU A 74 11.41 -6.18 -22.53
CA GLU A 74 12.30 -7.12 -23.22
C GLU A 74 13.31 -7.78 -22.27
N LEU A 75 13.80 -7.06 -21.26
CA LEU A 75 14.66 -7.64 -20.23
C LEU A 75 13.91 -8.70 -19.41
N MET A 76 12.70 -8.38 -18.95
CA MET A 76 11.86 -9.28 -18.16
C MET A 76 11.51 -10.56 -18.91
N LYS A 77 11.25 -10.49 -20.22
CA LYS A 77 11.01 -11.65 -21.08
C LYS A 77 12.21 -12.60 -21.18
N LYS A 78 13.43 -12.09 -21.02
CA LYS A 78 14.67 -12.90 -21.01
C LYS A 78 14.95 -13.52 -19.65
N CYS A 79 14.37 -12.99 -18.57
CA CYS A 79 14.43 -13.61 -17.26
C CYS A 79 13.55 -14.86 -17.24
N ARG A 80 14.02 -15.94 -16.60
CA ARG A 80 13.17 -17.12 -16.39
C ARG A 80 12.00 -16.70 -15.50
N PRO A 81 10.76 -17.20 -15.75
CA PRO A 81 9.69 -17.06 -14.79
C PRO A 81 10.17 -17.66 -13.46
N VAL A 82 10.37 -16.82 -12.46
CA VAL A 82 10.42 -17.30 -11.10
C VAL A 82 8.97 -17.51 -10.73
N ASP A 83 8.47 -18.73 -10.96
CA ASP A 83 7.22 -19.14 -10.35
C ASP A 83 7.41 -18.94 -8.85
N SER A 84 6.86 -17.85 -8.33
CA SER A 84 6.84 -17.62 -6.91
C SER A 84 5.92 -18.71 -6.36
N PRO A 85 6.43 -19.68 -5.58
CA PRO A 85 5.56 -20.68 -4.99
C PRO A 85 4.46 -19.93 -4.22
N PRO A 86 3.23 -20.48 -4.16
CA PRO A 86 2.15 -19.86 -3.41
C PRO A 86 2.68 -19.52 -2.02
N LEU A 87 2.38 -18.30 -1.55
CA LEU A 87 2.78 -17.79 -0.25
C LEU A 87 2.45 -18.83 0.83
N LYS A 88 3.46 -19.61 1.24
CA LYS A 88 3.36 -20.50 2.38
C LYS A 88 3.62 -19.64 3.61
N PHE A 89 2.55 -19.25 4.30
CA PHE A 89 2.69 -18.75 5.66
C PHE A 89 3.18 -19.93 6.50
N ASN A 90 4.50 -20.02 6.72
CA ASN A 90 5.08 -20.98 7.65
C ASN A 90 4.69 -20.56 9.07
N LEU A 91 3.52 -21.03 9.51
CA LEU A 91 3.00 -20.83 10.86
C LEU A 91 3.91 -21.47 11.92
N ASP A 92 4.78 -22.40 11.52
CA ASP A 92 5.75 -23.10 12.38
C ASP A 92 7.05 -22.30 12.65
N SER A 93 7.16 -21.07 12.15
CA SER A 93 8.30 -20.24 12.49
C SER A 93 8.10 -19.62 13.88
N ASN A 94 9.13 -19.63 14.74
CA ASN A 94 9.17 -18.92 16.03
C ASN A 94 9.17 -17.38 15.87
N ARG A 95 8.52 -16.86 14.83
CA ARG A 95 8.39 -15.44 14.54
C ARG A 95 7.16 -14.92 15.27
N VAL A 96 7.34 -13.79 15.94
CA VAL A 96 6.25 -13.06 16.58
C VAL A 96 5.96 -11.79 15.79
N LEU A 97 4.70 -11.37 15.78
CA LEU A 97 4.27 -10.10 15.22
C LEU A 97 3.95 -9.15 16.39
N ALA A 98 4.53 -7.96 16.37
CA ALA A 98 4.30 -6.92 17.37
C ALA A 98 4.11 -5.57 16.69
N THR A 99 3.25 -4.73 17.26
CA THR A 99 3.02 -3.35 16.83
C THR A 99 3.74 -2.40 17.79
N PHE A 100 4.66 -1.60 17.26
CA PHE A 100 5.35 -0.57 18.03
C PHE A 100 4.75 0.80 17.70
N VAL A 101 4.29 1.50 18.73
CA VAL A 101 3.70 2.83 18.58
C VAL A 101 4.78 3.87 18.84
N MET A 102 5.08 4.68 17.83
CA MET A 102 5.90 5.87 17.98
C MET A 102 4.98 7.08 18.05
N THR A 103 4.95 7.75 19.20
CA THR A 103 4.05 8.89 19.41
C THR A 103 4.57 10.12 18.68
N LYS A 104 3.70 11.13 18.52
CA LYS A 104 4.10 12.44 17.99
C LYS A 104 5.27 13.05 18.79
N ASP A 105 5.25 12.92 20.11
CA ASP A 105 6.31 13.44 20.98
C ASP A 105 7.64 12.70 20.77
N ASP A 106 7.61 11.39 20.53
CA ASP A 106 8.81 10.61 20.22
C ASP A 106 9.43 11.04 18.89
N VAL A 107 8.59 11.25 17.87
CA VAL A 107 9.01 11.76 16.56
C VAL A 107 9.65 13.14 16.70
N GLU A 108 9.05 14.05 17.45
CA GLU A 108 9.60 15.40 17.65
C GLU A 108 10.90 15.38 18.45
N LYS A 109 11.04 14.50 19.46
CA LYS A 109 12.30 14.29 20.16
C LYS A 109 13.40 13.80 19.21
N LEU A 110 13.09 12.86 18.32
CA LEU A 110 14.02 12.35 17.32
C LEU A 110 14.44 13.43 16.31
N LYS A 111 13.49 14.20 15.80
CA LYS A 111 13.80 15.33 14.90
C LYS A 111 14.73 16.33 15.57
N ASN A 112 14.41 16.75 16.80
CA ASN A 112 15.23 17.67 17.57
C ASN A 112 16.64 17.11 17.83
N TYR A 113 16.74 15.80 18.09
CA TYR A 113 18.03 15.13 18.22
C TYR A 113 18.86 15.21 16.92
N VAL A 114 18.24 14.94 15.77
CA VAL A 114 18.89 15.05 14.46
C VAL A 114 19.34 16.48 14.19
N PHE A 115 18.49 17.49 14.41
CA PHE A 115 18.87 18.90 14.22
C PHE A 115 20.05 19.33 15.09
N ARG A 116 20.12 18.84 16.35
CA ARG A 116 21.27 19.11 17.24
C ARG A 116 22.56 18.49 16.74
N LYS A 117 22.50 17.30 16.14
CA LYS A 117 23.68 16.58 15.63
C LYS A 117 24.10 17.01 14.23
N LEU A 118 23.15 17.47 13.42
CA LEU A 118 23.35 17.88 12.04
C LEU A 118 22.73 19.28 11.83
N PRO A 119 23.38 20.36 12.30
CA PRO A 119 22.83 21.71 12.24
C PRO A 119 22.63 22.24 10.82
N LYS A 120 23.25 21.60 9.81
CA LYS A 120 23.14 21.96 8.39
C LYS A 120 21.94 21.32 7.70
N THR A 121 21.20 20.45 8.38
CA THR A 121 20.02 19.80 7.79
C THR A 121 18.83 20.76 7.84
N ASN A 122 18.36 21.20 6.68
CA ASN A 122 17.25 22.15 6.57
C ASN A 122 15.87 21.48 6.69
N TYR A 123 15.80 20.15 6.58
CA TYR A 123 14.55 19.41 6.61
C TYR A 123 14.73 18.02 7.22
N VAL A 124 13.91 17.70 8.22
CA VAL A 124 13.80 16.37 8.82
C VAL A 124 12.34 15.95 8.77
N SER A 125 12.02 15.02 7.86
CA SER A 125 10.67 14.48 7.68
C SER A 125 10.28 13.56 8.84
N SER A 126 8.98 13.51 9.17
CA SER A 126 8.41 12.40 9.95
C SER A 126 8.12 11.15 9.11
N PHE A 127 8.17 11.31 7.78
CA PHE A 127 7.60 10.43 6.75
C PHE A 127 6.34 9.67 7.19
N THR A 128 5.20 10.28 6.87
CA THR A 128 3.89 9.61 6.72
C THR A 128 3.58 9.46 5.25
#